data_AF-A0A8J7PQS1-F1
#
_entry.id   AF-A0A8J7PQS1-F1
#
_cell.length_a   1.000
_cell.length_b   1.000
_cell.length_c   1.000
_cell.angle_alpha   90.00
_cell.angle_beta   90.00
_cell.angle_gamma   90.00
#
_symmetry.space_group_name_H-M   'P 1'
#
loop_
_entity.id
_entity.type
_entity.pdbx_description
1 polymer ?
#
loop_
_entity_poly.entity_id
_entity_poly.type
_entity_poly.pdbx_seq_one_letter_code
_entity_poly.pdbx_strand_id
1 'polypeptide(L)' 'MAGIVIVDYGMANLRSVQKAFERVEAPAEITSDPARVAAAEKLVVPGVGAFRDAIARLRESGLDRPITEHIDQGRPF' A
#
# COMPACT_ATOMS: atom_id res chain seq x y z
N MET A 1 -0.19 15.89 -3.96
CA MET A 1 -1.20 14.97 -3.39
C MET A 1 -1.03 13.64 -4.11
N ALA A 2 -0.86 12.54 -3.39
CA ALA A 2 -0.64 11.22 -4.00
C ALA A 2 -2.00 10.53 -4.17
N GLY A 3 -2.45 10.35 -5.42
CA GLY A 3 -3.81 9.89 -5.71
C GLY A 3 -4.08 8.43 -5.33
N ILE A 4 -3.18 7.52 -5.71
CA ILE A 4 -3.26 6.08 -5.38
C ILE A 4 -1.86 5.61 -5.00
N VAL A 5 -1.76 4.97 -3.83
CA VAL A 5 -0.50 4.42 -3.32
C VAL A 5 -0.62 2.91 -3.14
N ILE A 6 0.32 2.18 -3.71
CA ILE A 6 0.54 0.74 -3.53
C ILE A 6 1.64 0.57 -2.48
N VAL A 7 1.29 -0.06 -1.37
CA VAL A 7 2.24 -0.28 -0.26
C VAL A 7 3.26 -1.34 -0.62
N ASP A 8 4.53 -0.96 -0.63
CA ASP A 8 5.67 -1.88 -0.70
C ASP A 8 6.17 -2.21 0.71
N TYR A 9 5.82 -3.40 1.18
CA TYR A 9 6.30 -3.97 2.44
C TYR A 9 7.29 -5.13 2.20
N GLY A 10 7.92 -5.15 1.02
CA GLY A 10 8.91 -6.16 0.62
C GLY A 10 8.32 -7.48 0.16
N MET A 11 6.99 -7.55 -0.03
CA MET A 11 6.29 -8.74 -0.51
C MET A 11 5.16 -8.36 -1.49
N ALA A 12 4.64 -9.39 -2.17
CA ALA A 12 3.69 -9.33 -3.28
C ALA A 12 4.31 -9.00 -4.65
N ASN A 13 3.50 -9.20 -5.70
CA ASN A 13 3.87 -8.87 -7.07
C ASN A 13 3.45 -7.43 -7.41
N LEU A 14 4.19 -6.46 -6.90
CA LEU A 14 3.87 -5.04 -7.02
C LEU A 14 3.77 -4.57 -8.48
N ARG A 15 4.62 -5.12 -9.37
CA ARG A 15 4.60 -4.76 -10.79
C ARG A 15 3.30 -5.18 -11.49
N SER A 16 2.75 -6.35 -11.14
CA SER A 16 1.45 -6.78 -11.68
C SER A 16 0.31 -5.88 -11.18
N VAL A 17 0.33 -5.49 -9.91
CA VAL A 17 -0.66 -4.56 -9.34
C VAL A 17 -0.59 -3.21 -10.04
N GLN A 18 0.61 -2.60 -10.14
CA GLN A 18 0.80 -1.32 -10.80
C GLN A 18 0.37 -1.37 -12.28
N LYS A 19 0.67 -2.46 -13.00
CA LYS A 19 0.20 -2.63 -14.39
C LYS A 19 -1.33 -2.66 -14.51
N ALA A 20 -2.05 -3.19 -13.53
CA ALA A 20 -3.51 -3.16 -13.54
C ALA A 20 -4.04 -1.72 -13.48
N PHE A 21 -3.41 -0.87 -12.68
CA PHE A 21 -3.70 0.56 -12.59
C PHE A 21 -3.31 1.32 -13.86
N GLU A 22 -2.13 1.04 -14.43
CA GLU A 22 -1.70 1.59 -15.73
C GLU A 22 -2.72 1.28 -16.84
N ARG A 23 -3.33 0.09 -16.83
CA ARG A 23 -4.29 -0.35 -17.86
C ARG A 23 -5.64 0.37 -17.81
N VAL A 24 -5.98 0.96 -16.68
CA VAL A 24 -7.19 1.78 -16.51
C VAL A 24 -6.86 3.28 -16.45
N GLU A 25 -5.66 3.65 -16.89
CA GLU A 25 -5.19 5.05 -16.94
C GLU A 25 -5.21 5.75 -15.58
N ALA A 26 -5.09 4.96 -14.49
CA ALA A 26 -5.03 5.46 -13.12
C ALA A 26 -3.58 5.38 -12.63
N PRO A 27 -2.83 6.49 -12.51
CA PRO A 27 -1.47 6.45 -12.02
C PRO A 27 -1.44 6.00 -10.54
N ALA A 28 -0.65 4.96 -10.27
CA ALA A 28 -0.43 4.44 -8.92
C ALA A 28 1.06 4.43 -8.59
N GLU A 29 1.39 5.00 -7.42
CA GLU A 29 2.75 5.07 -6.89
C GLU A 29 3.02 3.86 -6.00
N ILE A 30 4.14 3.16 -6.24
CA ILE A 30 4.64 2.15 -5.29
C ILE A 30 5.56 2.85 -4.30
N THR A 31 5.35 2.65 -3.00
CA THR A 31 6.22 3.24 -1.97
C THR A 31 6.27 2.40 -0.71
N SER A 32 7.42 2.43 -0.05
CA SER A 32 7.66 1.91 1.30
C SER A 32 7.85 3.03 2.34
N ASP A 33 7.63 4.30 1.95
CA ASP A 33 7.75 5.46 2.85
C ASP A 33 6.45 5.65 3.66
N PRO A 34 6.49 5.52 5.01
CA PRO A 34 5.34 5.74 5.89
C PRO A 34 4.66 7.10 5.69
N ALA A 35 5.42 8.17 5.39
CA ALA A 35 4.86 9.50 5.18
C ALA A 35 4.04 9.58 3.88
N ARG A 36 4.46 8.87 2.82
CA ARG A 36 3.72 8.78 1.57
C ARG A 36 2.45 7.95 1.73
N VAL A 37 2.52 6.85 2.48
CA VAL A 37 1.35 6.01 2.83
C VAL A 37 0.33 6.83 3.62
N ALA A 38 0.76 7.55 4.66
CA ALA A 38 -0.12 8.39 5.46
C ALA A 38 -0.80 9.50 4.65
N ALA A 39 -0.11 10.05 3.64
CA ALA A 39 -0.61 11.15 2.80
C ALA A 39 -1.41 10.70 1.56
N ALA A 40 -1.61 9.40 1.36
CA ALA A 40 -2.30 8.86 0.18
C ALA A 40 -3.80 9.19 0.18
N GLU A 41 -4.39 9.53 -0.97
CA GLU A 41 -5.86 9.66 -1.06
C GLU A 41 -6.55 8.30 -1.06
N LYS A 42 -5.96 7.34 -1.78
CA LYS A 42 -6.39 5.94 -1.81
C LYS A 42 -5.19 5.04 -1.59
N LEU A 43 -5.41 3.98 -0.84
CA LEU A 43 -4.38 3.00 -0.53
C LEU A 43 -4.66 1.68 -1.26
N VAL A 44 -3.62 0.88 -1.47
CA VAL A 44 -3.70 -0.49 -1.92
C VAL A 44 -2.69 -1.26 -1.08
N VAL A 45 -3.17 -2.26 -0.34
CA VAL A 45 -2.31 -3.17 0.45
C VAL A 45 -2.29 -4.53 -0.24
N PRO A 46 -1.27 -4.84 -1.07
CA PRO A 46 -1.24 -6.08 -1.83
C PRO A 46 -1.15 -7.30 -0.92
N GLY A 47 -2.05 -8.26 -1.09
CA GLY A 47 -2.02 -9.51 -0.35
C GLY A 47 -0.98 -10.50 -0.88
N VAL A 48 -0.43 -11.30 0.03
CA VAL A 48 0.27 -12.56 -0.29
C VAL A 48 -0.34 -13.69 0.53
N GLY A 49 -0.27 -14.93 0.04
CA GLY A 49 -0.79 -16.10 0.76
C GLY A 49 -0.13 -16.36 2.13
N ALA A 50 1.01 -15.73 2.39
CA ALA A 50 1.76 -15.82 3.64
C ALA A 50 1.37 -14.70 4.63
N PHE A 51 0.16 -14.80 5.22
CA PHE A 51 -0.40 -13.74 6.07
C PHE A 51 0.46 -13.43 7.31
N ARG A 52 1.02 -14.47 7.97
CA ARG A 52 1.88 -14.30 9.15
C ARG A 52 3.10 -13.45 8.83
N ASP A 53 3.80 -13.80 7.74
CA ASP A 53 4.99 -13.08 7.30
C ASP A 53 4.63 -11.67 6.85
N ALA A 54 3.47 -11.49 6.21
CA ALA A 54 2.95 -10.18 5.79
C ALA A 54 2.79 -9.22 6.97
N ILE A 55 2.11 -9.66 8.03
CA ILE A 55 1.94 -8.84 9.22
C ILE A 55 3.29 -8.56 9.91
N ALA A 56 4.20 -9.52 9.96
CA ALA A 56 5.53 -9.30 10.52
C ALA A 56 6.30 -8.21 9.76
N ARG A 57 6.33 -8.30 8.42
CA ARG A 57 7.00 -7.31 7.55
C ARG A 57 6.38 -5.92 7.64
N LEU A 58 5.05 -5.82 7.72
CA LEU A 58 4.37 -4.54 7.89
C LEU A 58 4.75 -3.85 9.20
N ARG A 59 4.89 -4.61 10.29
CA ARG A 59 5.34 -4.08 11.59
C ARG A 59 6.81 -3.73 11.59
N GLU A 60 7.66 -4.58 11.03
CA GLU A 60 9.11 -4.34 10.91
C GLU A 60 9.43 -3.09 10.09
N SER A 61 8.64 -2.83 9.04
CA SER A 61 8.77 -1.64 8.19
C SER A 61 8.08 -0.39 8.74
N GLY A 62 7.35 -0.50 9.86
CA GLY A 62 6.57 0.60 10.43
C GLY A 62 5.42 1.08 9.53
N LEU A 63 4.98 0.23 8.59
CA LEU A 63 3.88 0.52 7.67
C LEU A 63 2.52 0.13 8.24
N ASP A 64 2.47 -0.70 9.28
CA ASP A 64 1.24 -1.11 9.96
C ASP A 64 0.43 0.08 10.51
N ARG A 65 1.11 1.02 11.16
CA ARG A 65 0.48 2.22 11.73
C ARG A 65 -0.12 3.17 10.69
N PRO A 66 0.61 3.66 9.66
CA PRO A 66 0.03 4.57 8.68
C PRO A 66 -1.08 3.91 7.84
N ILE A 67 -1.03 2.58 7.63
CA ILE A 67 -2.15 1.85 6.98
C ILE A 67 -3.40 1.88 7.86
N THR A 68 -3.27 1.52 9.14
CA THR A 68 -4.42 1.47 10.06
C THR A 68 -5.02 2.86 10.29
N GLU A 69 -4.18 3.89 10.48
CA GLU A 69 -4.63 5.28 10.59
C GLU A 69 -5.35 5.78 9.31
N HIS A 70 -4.92 5.37 8.12
CA HIS A 70 -5.60 5.69 6.86
C HIS A 70 -7.00 5.08 6.80
N ILE A 71 -7.14 3.81 7.22
CA ILE A 71 -8.42 3.09 7.27
C ILE A 71 -9.35 3.73 8.31
N ASP A 72 -8.85 4.06 9.50
CA ASP A 72 -9.62 4.67 10.59
C ASP A 72 -10.21 6.03 10.20
N GLN A 73 -9.55 6.75 9.27
CA GLN A 73 -10.04 8.00 8.70
C GLN A 73 -11.12 7.81 7.63
N GLY A 74 -11.51 6.57 7.32
CA GLY A 74 -12.52 6.26 6.32
C GLY A 74 -12.08 6.52 4.88
N ARG A 75 -10.77 6.64 4.63
CA ARG A 75 -10.24 6.82 3.27
C ARG A 75 -10.25 5.47 2.52
N PRO A 76 -10.47 5.46 1.18
CA PRO A 76 -10.46 4.23 0.40
C PRO A 76 -9.13 3.46 0.51
N PHE A 77 -9.20 2.13 0.64
CA PHE A 77 -8.05 1.22 0.70
C PHE A 77 -8.29 -0.07 -0.11
#